data_AF-A0A3M0XR62-F1
#
_entry.id   AF-A0A3M0XR62-F1
#
_cell.length_a   1.000
_cell.length_b   1.000
_cell.length_c   1.000
_cell.angle_alpha   90.00
_cell.angle_beta   90.00
_cell.angle_gamma   90.00
#
_symmetry.space_group_name_H-M   'P 1'
#
loop_
_entity.id
_entity.type
_entity.pdbx_description
1 polymer ?
#
loop_
_entity_poly.entity_id
_entity_poly.type
_entity_poly.pdbx_seq_one_letter_code
_entity_poly.pdbx_strand_id
1 'polypeptide(L)'
;MTFLVYDEGGRPAQTFALRNGCLYEADDVAVPGAIAFDQGLVRCEPATQGAAALALQWPVQGMGRLTLRTCLLPQREAPYLLSLELARHAIMLFLVKLEDWGLHELDASDPAMERFEEARRAFIEALSAQPTPAEGAEAPADPFAHATGEQDALARRALALAVDAAETLALTRADEDLGARLVRAEGEGANDAARPSVGCAVTGSKNSGPLRRVVQETFDFITLPMRWVQLEPVEGRYDFRPTDRWIEWAVRVARMPVVGGPLVDFGPGACPDWLHIWENDYETLREVVFAHVKKVVTRYRKTVRTWTITSSLQ
;
A
#
# COMPACT_ATOMS: atom_id res chain seq x y z
N MET A 1 -5.01 -13.20 22.37
CA MET A 1 -5.32 -11.75 22.53
C MET A 1 -6.80 -11.53 22.28
N THR A 2 -7.49 -10.75 23.10
CA THR A 2 -8.94 -10.52 22.98
C THR A 2 -9.26 -9.02 22.96
N PHE A 3 -10.27 -8.64 22.18
CA PHE A 3 -10.70 -7.25 22.06
C PHE A 3 -12.20 -7.10 22.30
N LEU A 4 -12.60 -6.16 23.14
CA LEU A 4 -13.97 -5.74 23.32
C LEU A 4 -14.37 -4.74 22.22
N VAL A 5 -15.57 -4.95 21.68
CA VAL A 5 -16.14 -4.15 20.60
C VAL A 5 -17.52 -3.66 21.02
N TYR A 6 -17.78 -2.38 20.80
CA TYR A 6 -19.07 -1.74 21.04
C TYR A 6 -19.84 -1.50 19.74
N ASP A 7 -21.16 -1.46 19.83
CA ASP A 7 -22.04 -0.93 18.79
C ASP A 7 -22.08 0.62 18.82
N GLU A 8 -22.76 1.23 17.85
CA GLU A 8 -22.94 2.69 17.79
C GLU A 8 -23.76 3.25 18.97
N GLY A 9 -24.50 2.39 19.69
CA GLY A 9 -25.27 2.73 20.87
C GLY A 9 -24.49 2.66 22.18
N GLY A 10 -23.18 2.38 22.13
CA GLY A 10 -22.33 2.30 23.32
C GLY A 10 -22.59 1.05 24.17
N ARG A 11 -23.14 -0.02 23.58
CA ARG A 11 -23.27 -1.34 24.23
C ARG A 11 -22.31 -2.35 23.59
N PRO A 12 -21.87 -3.40 24.33
CA PRO A 12 -21.10 -4.48 23.72
C PRO A 12 -21.82 -5.03 22.49
N ALA A 13 -21.11 -5.10 21.37
CA ALA A 13 -21.68 -5.44 20.09
C ALA A 13 -22.29 -6.86 20.15
N GLN A 14 -23.53 -7.01 19.70
CA GLN A 14 -24.14 -8.33 19.53
C GLN A 14 -23.72 -9.00 18.23
N THR A 15 -23.42 -8.19 17.21
CA THR A 15 -22.97 -8.63 15.89
C THR A 15 -21.82 -7.75 15.43
N PHE A 16 -20.77 -8.35 14.89
CA PHE A 16 -19.65 -7.63 14.33
C PHE A 16 -19.18 -8.30 13.04
N ALA A 17 -19.16 -7.56 11.94
CA ALA A 17 -18.69 -8.05 10.66
C ALA A 17 -17.16 -7.98 10.59
N LEU A 18 -16.48 -9.07 10.95
CA LEU A 18 -15.05 -9.25 10.72
C LEU A 18 -14.77 -9.25 9.21
N ARG A 19 -13.99 -8.28 8.73
CA ARG A 19 -13.63 -8.12 7.32
C ARG A 19 -12.13 -7.97 7.19
N ASN A 20 -11.53 -8.83 6.36
CA ASN A 20 -10.09 -8.85 6.06
C ASN A 20 -9.22 -8.80 7.33
N GLY A 21 -9.58 -9.64 8.32
CA GLY A 21 -8.82 -9.76 9.57
C GLY A 21 -7.49 -10.46 9.31
N CYS A 22 -6.38 -9.84 9.72
CA CYS A 22 -5.03 -10.40 9.64
C CYS A 22 -4.28 -10.16 10.95
N LEU A 23 -3.37 -11.06 11.30
CA LEU A 23 -2.48 -10.90 12.46
C LEU A 23 -1.06 -10.59 11.98
N TYR A 24 -0.38 -9.73 12.74
CA TYR A 24 0.98 -9.30 12.45
C TYR A 24 1.87 -9.42 13.68
N GLU A 25 3.15 -9.72 13.44
CA GLU A 25 4.23 -9.62 14.42
C GLU A 25 5.07 -8.36 14.18
N ALA A 26 6.24 -8.29 14.82
CA ALA A 26 7.23 -7.26 14.54
C ALA A 26 7.58 -7.19 13.05
N ASP A 27 8.00 -6.01 12.61
CA ASP A 27 8.42 -5.71 11.24
C ASP A 27 7.33 -5.98 10.18
N ASP A 28 6.07 -5.88 10.58
CA ASP A 28 4.89 -6.04 9.72
C ASP A 28 4.80 -7.41 9.01
N VAL A 29 5.38 -8.44 9.64
CA VAL A 29 5.30 -9.82 9.17
C VAL A 29 3.93 -10.39 9.52
N ALA A 30 3.17 -10.80 8.50
CA ALA A 30 1.88 -11.45 8.69
C ALA A 30 2.08 -12.86 9.27
N VAL A 31 1.27 -13.21 10.27
CA VAL A 31 1.32 -14.53 10.91
C VAL A 31 0.01 -15.30 10.77
N PRO A 32 0.05 -16.62 10.56
CA PRO A 32 -1.13 -17.46 10.61
C PRO A 32 -1.80 -17.40 11.99
N GLY A 33 -3.12 -17.46 12.01
CA GLY A 33 -3.88 -17.53 13.26
C GLY A 33 -5.38 -17.53 13.03
N ALA A 34 -6.13 -17.72 14.11
CA ALA A 34 -7.58 -17.68 14.11
C ALA A 34 -8.07 -16.30 14.58
N ILE A 35 -9.06 -15.74 13.89
CA ILE A 35 -9.77 -14.53 14.32
C ILE A 35 -11.26 -14.84 14.31
N ALA A 36 -11.91 -14.71 15.46
CA ALA A 36 -13.33 -14.99 15.61
C ALA A 36 -14.01 -13.90 16.44
N PHE A 37 -15.28 -13.65 16.15
CA PHE A 37 -16.12 -12.77 16.97
C PHE A 37 -17.12 -13.62 17.75
N ASP A 38 -17.20 -13.39 19.06
CA ASP A 38 -18.10 -14.08 19.97
C ASP A 38 -18.52 -13.13 21.11
N GLN A 39 -19.83 -12.93 21.29
CA GLN A 39 -20.42 -12.15 22.39
C GLN A 39 -19.74 -10.79 22.67
N GLY A 40 -19.54 -9.97 21.63
CA GLY A 40 -18.93 -8.64 21.78
C GLY A 40 -17.41 -8.64 21.86
N LEU A 41 -16.77 -9.82 21.79
CA LEU A 41 -15.33 -9.98 21.82
C LEU A 41 -14.80 -10.47 20.47
N VAL A 42 -13.76 -9.82 19.96
CA VAL A 42 -12.91 -10.35 18.88
C VAL A 42 -11.75 -11.09 19.52
N ARG A 43 -11.70 -12.41 19.32
CA ARG A 43 -10.64 -13.30 19.81
C ARG A 43 -9.63 -13.53 18.70
N CYS A 44 -8.36 -13.33 19.04
CA CYS A 44 -7.22 -13.51 18.15
C CYS A 44 -6.27 -14.55 18.74
N GLU A 45 -6.01 -15.61 17.98
CA GLU A 45 -5.14 -16.73 18.33
C GLU A 45 -4.01 -16.83 17.29
N PRO A 46 -2.93 -16.03 17.44
CA PRO A 46 -1.76 -16.19 16.57
C PRO A 46 -1.11 -17.56 16.79
N ALA A 47 -0.59 -18.16 15.72
CA ALA A 47 0.11 -19.45 15.79
C ALA A 47 1.45 -19.36 16.54
N THR A 48 1.99 -18.16 16.65
CA THR A 48 3.26 -17.85 17.30
C THR A 48 3.05 -17.33 18.72
N GLN A 49 4.05 -17.55 19.58
CA GLN A 49 4.04 -17.04 20.95
C GLN A 49 4.63 -15.63 20.98
N GLY A 50 3.91 -14.68 21.56
CA GLY A 50 4.38 -13.31 21.70
C GLY A 50 3.29 -12.26 21.59
N ALA A 51 3.71 -11.01 21.46
CA ALA A 51 2.83 -9.90 21.15
C ALA A 51 2.42 -9.95 19.67
N ALA A 52 1.17 -9.63 19.39
CA ALA A 52 0.64 -9.58 18.03
C ALA A 52 -0.20 -8.32 17.83
N ALA A 53 -0.29 -7.87 16.60
CA ALA A 53 -1.22 -6.82 16.18
C ALA A 53 -2.37 -7.42 15.39
N LEU A 54 -3.57 -6.89 15.58
CA LEU A 54 -4.73 -7.20 14.76
C LEU A 54 -4.91 -6.10 13.72
N ALA A 55 -4.97 -6.47 12.44
CA ALA A 55 -5.46 -5.60 11.38
C ALA A 55 -6.83 -6.05 10.88
N LEU A 56 -7.71 -5.10 10.58
CA LEU A 56 -9.05 -5.37 10.04
C LEU A 56 -9.61 -4.13 9.33
N GLN A 57 -10.68 -4.32 8.55
CA GLN A 57 -11.45 -3.20 8.02
C GLN A 57 -12.42 -2.63 9.06
N TRP A 58 -12.20 -1.37 9.42
CA TRP A 58 -12.95 -0.66 10.45
C TRP A 58 -13.63 0.60 9.87
N PRO A 59 -14.89 0.90 10.25
CA PRO A 59 -15.54 2.15 9.86
C PRO A 59 -14.96 3.33 10.65
N VAL A 60 -14.46 4.33 9.94
CA VAL A 60 -13.99 5.60 10.49
C VAL A 60 -14.99 6.68 10.11
N GLN A 61 -15.47 7.42 11.11
CA GLN A 61 -16.47 8.45 10.92
C GLN A 61 -15.96 9.52 9.93
N GLY A 62 -16.75 9.81 8.90
CA GLY A 62 -16.40 10.77 7.85
C GLY A 62 -15.47 10.25 6.75
N MET A 63 -14.86 9.07 6.89
CA MET A 63 -13.82 8.56 5.98
C MET A 63 -14.14 7.17 5.39
N GLY A 64 -15.28 6.58 5.77
CA GLY A 64 -15.70 5.28 5.26
C GLY A 64 -15.01 4.12 5.98
N ARG A 65 -14.68 3.06 5.25
CA ARG A 65 -14.07 1.84 5.82
C ARG A 65 -12.62 1.74 5.40
N LEU A 66 -11.72 1.74 6.38
CA LEU A 66 -10.28 1.68 6.18
C LEU A 66 -9.71 0.41 6.80
N THR A 67 -8.63 -0.12 6.23
CA THR A 67 -7.84 -1.16 6.88
C THR A 67 -6.96 -0.49 7.94
N LEU A 68 -7.24 -0.77 9.20
CA LEU A 68 -6.50 -0.26 10.34
C LEU A 68 -5.88 -1.42 11.11
N ARG A 69 -4.86 -1.13 11.93
CA ARG A 69 -4.24 -2.12 12.80
C ARG A 69 -4.07 -1.59 14.21
N THR A 70 -3.89 -2.50 15.17
CA THR A 70 -3.47 -2.16 16.54
C THR A 70 -1.95 -2.06 16.63
N CYS A 71 -1.44 -1.58 17.76
CA CYS A 71 -0.05 -1.82 18.13
C CYS A 71 0.19 -3.32 18.37
N LEU A 72 1.46 -3.72 18.50
CA LEU A 72 1.79 -5.04 19.03
C LEU A 72 1.38 -5.10 20.50
N LEU A 73 0.46 -6.01 20.81
CA LEU A 73 -0.10 -6.14 22.15
C LEU A 73 0.25 -7.50 22.74
N PRO A 74 0.75 -7.56 23.98
CA PRO A 74 1.01 -8.82 24.65
C PRO A 74 -0.30 -9.57 24.90
N GLN A 75 -0.19 -10.87 25.12
CA GLN A 75 -1.36 -11.65 25.56
C GLN A 75 -1.65 -11.34 27.03
N ARG A 76 -2.90 -11.03 27.35
CA ARG A 76 -3.40 -10.84 28.71
C ARG A 76 -4.83 -11.41 28.83
N GLU A 77 -5.28 -11.62 30.07
CA GLU A 77 -6.62 -12.16 30.35
C GLU A 77 -7.73 -11.13 30.06
N ALA A 78 -7.53 -9.87 30.46
CA ALA A 78 -8.51 -8.81 30.25
C ALA A 78 -8.56 -8.37 28.77
N PRO A 79 -9.75 -8.19 28.17
CA PRO A 79 -9.83 -7.74 26.79
C PRO A 79 -9.29 -6.31 26.61
N TYR A 80 -8.72 -6.01 25.45
CA TYR A 80 -8.39 -4.66 25.02
C TYR A 80 -9.63 -3.97 24.44
N LEU A 81 -9.75 -2.64 24.54
CA LEU A 81 -10.79 -1.93 23.80
C LEU A 81 -10.32 -1.72 22.35
N LEU A 82 -11.00 -2.33 21.37
CA LEU A 82 -10.52 -2.34 19.99
C LEU A 82 -10.33 -0.93 19.41
N SER A 83 -11.33 -0.05 19.58
CA SER A 83 -11.29 1.34 19.09
C SER A 83 -10.12 2.13 19.69
N LEU A 84 -9.80 1.89 20.96
CA LEU A 84 -8.68 2.53 21.65
C LEU A 84 -7.33 2.06 21.10
N GLU A 85 -7.18 0.76 20.86
CA GLU A 85 -5.94 0.21 20.30
C GLU A 85 -5.71 0.63 18.85
N LEU A 86 -6.79 0.75 18.06
CA LEU A 86 -6.73 1.32 16.72
C LEU A 86 -6.35 2.80 16.77
N ALA A 87 -6.93 3.59 17.68
CA ALA A 87 -6.57 5.00 17.87
C ALA A 87 -5.10 5.16 18.28
N ARG A 88 -4.63 4.33 19.22
CA ARG A 88 -3.23 4.33 19.68
C ARG A 88 -2.26 4.08 18.53
N HIS A 89 -2.59 3.11 17.68
CA HIS A 89 -1.78 2.82 16.49
C HIS A 89 -1.78 3.97 15.50
N ALA A 90 -2.94 4.56 15.19
CA ALA A 90 -3.04 5.70 14.27
C ALA A 90 -2.21 6.91 14.76
N ILE A 91 -2.26 7.22 16.05
CA ILE A 91 -1.45 8.29 16.68
C ILE A 91 0.04 7.96 16.58
N MET A 92 0.44 6.73 16.90
CA MET A 92 1.82 6.29 16.79
C MET A 92 2.32 6.38 15.35
N LEU A 93 1.50 5.98 14.36
CA LEU A 93 1.86 6.02 12.95
C LEU A 93 2.07 7.46 12.46
N PHE A 94 1.22 8.39 12.90
CA PHE A 94 1.40 9.82 12.61
C PHE A 94 2.77 10.31 13.09
N LEU A 95 3.13 10.01 14.35
CA LEU A 95 4.42 10.43 14.93
C LEU A 95 5.60 9.79 14.20
N VAL A 96 5.52 8.50 13.90
CA VAL A 96 6.55 7.79 13.12
C VAL A 96 6.70 8.42 11.73
N LYS A 97 5.61 8.80 11.06
CA LYS A 97 5.69 9.44 9.74
C LYS A 97 6.20 10.87 9.79
N LEU A 98 5.90 11.61 10.86
CA LEU A 98 6.50 12.90 11.11
C LEU A 98 8.03 12.78 11.20
N GLU A 99 8.52 11.75 11.89
CA GLU A 99 9.95 11.46 12.00
C GLU A 99 10.58 10.93 10.70
N ASP A 100 10.01 9.89 10.09
CA ASP A 100 10.50 9.28 8.85
C ASP A 100 10.64 10.30 7.71
N TRP A 101 9.72 11.27 7.65
CA TRP A 101 9.68 12.30 6.62
C TRP A 101 10.47 13.56 6.98
N GLY A 102 11.12 13.59 8.16
CA GLY A 102 11.92 14.73 8.61
C GLY A 102 11.10 15.99 8.88
N LEU A 103 9.82 15.85 9.24
CA LEU A 103 8.87 16.94 9.45
C LEU A 103 8.84 17.40 10.92
N HIS A 104 9.97 17.32 11.62
CA HIS A 104 10.07 17.61 13.05
C HIS A 104 9.79 19.07 13.43
N GLU A 105 9.85 19.99 12.47
CA GLU A 105 9.75 21.44 12.67
C GLU A 105 8.41 22.02 12.18
N LEU A 106 7.38 21.18 11.95
CA LEU A 106 6.05 21.70 11.64
C LEU A 106 5.56 22.60 12.78
N ASP A 107 5.05 23.78 12.42
CA ASP A 107 4.51 24.73 13.37
C ASP A 107 3.23 24.17 14.01
N ALA A 108 2.91 24.59 15.24
CA ALA A 108 1.69 24.17 15.92
C ALA A 108 0.40 24.63 15.20
N SER A 109 0.49 25.65 14.34
CA SER A 109 -0.59 26.11 13.45
C SER A 109 -0.70 25.32 12.14
N ASP A 110 0.19 24.33 11.91
CA ASP A 110 0.03 23.42 10.79
C ASP A 110 -1.31 22.65 10.90
N PRO A 111 -2.15 22.62 9.86
CA PRO A 111 -3.47 21.98 9.92
C PRO A 111 -3.45 20.50 10.30
N ALA A 112 -2.37 19.76 10.01
CA ALA A 112 -2.21 18.37 10.42
C ALA A 112 -1.84 18.29 11.91
N MET A 113 -1.00 19.20 12.40
CA MET A 113 -0.63 19.29 13.82
C MET A 113 -1.80 19.69 14.72
N GLU A 114 -2.63 20.65 14.29
CA GLU A 114 -3.85 21.04 15.02
C GLU A 114 -4.80 19.83 15.22
N ARG A 115 -5.05 19.09 14.13
CA ARG A 115 -5.87 17.86 14.15
C ARG A 115 -5.25 16.77 15.01
N PHE A 116 -3.93 16.62 14.95
CA PHE A 116 -3.20 15.65 15.76
C PHE A 116 -3.33 15.97 17.26
N GLU A 117 -3.21 17.23 17.66
CA GLU A 117 -3.40 17.62 19.07
C GLU A 117 -4.86 17.47 19.53
N GLU A 118 -5.84 17.63 18.64
CA GLU A 118 -7.22 17.24 18.92
C GLU A 118 -7.38 15.73 19.13
N ALA A 119 -6.77 14.92 18.25
CA ALA A 119 -6.77 13.47 18.37
C ALA A 119 -6.12 13.01 19.69
N ARG A 120 -4.98 13.61 20.04
CA ARG A 120 -4.24 13.33 21.26
C ARG A 120 -5.05 13.69 22.50
N ARG A 121 -5.73 14.85 22.52
CA ARG A 121 -6.63 15.24 23.61
C ARG A 121 -7.79 14.25 23.77
N ALA A 122 -8.49 13.93 22.68
CA ALA A 122 -9.59 12.96 22.71
C ALA A 122 -9.12 11.57 23.16
N PHE A 123 -7.90 11.16 22.80
CA PHE A 123 -7.31 9.91 23.24
C PHE A 123 -7.00 9.92 24.75
N ILE A 124 -6.47 11.02 25.29
CA ILE A 124 -6.23 11.18 26.73
C ILE A 124 -7.55 11.15 27.51
N GLU A 125 -8.60 11.80 26.99
CA GLU A 125 -9.96 11.74 27.54
C GLU A 125 -10.45 10.28 27.56
N ALA A 126 -10.27 9.53 26.47
CA ALA A 126 -10.62 8.11 26.43
C ALA A 126 -9.83 7.27 27.45
N LEU A 127 -8.53 7.53 27.64
CA LEU A 127 -7.73 6.81 28.65
C LEU A 127 -8.18 7.13 30.08
N SER A 128 -8.70 8.34 30.29
CA SER A 128 -9.11 8.86 31.59
C SER A 128 -10.60 8.58 31.91
N ALA A 129 -11.40 8.23 30.91
CA ALA A 129 -12.78 7.75 31.03
C ALA A 129 -12.80 6.33 31.61
N GLN A 130 -12.39 6.20 32.87
CA GLN A 130 -12.48 4.95 33.61
C GLN A 130 -13.77 4.91 34.44
N PRO A 131 -14.40 3.74 34.59
CA PRO A 131 -15.55 3.60 35.45
C PRO A 131 -15.18 4.03 36.87
N THR A 132 -15.95 4.95 37.43
CA THR A 132 -15.86 5.28 38.85
C THR A 132 -16.17 4.01 39.63
N PRO A 133 -15.30 3.54 40.54
CA PRO A 133 -15.63 2.41 41.39
C PRO A 133 -16.92 2.73 42.15
N ALA A 134 -17.87 1.78 42.19
CA ALA A 134 -19.03 1.93 43.07
C ALA A 134 -18.56 2.18 44.51
N GLU A 135 -19.27 2.99 45.29
CA GLU A 135 -18.89 3.28 46.69
C GLU A 135 -18.65 1.97 47.46
N GLY A 136 -17.40 1.73 47.88
CA GLY A 136 -16.99 0.53 48.63
C GLY A 136 -16.46 -0.65 47.79
N ALA A 137 -16.39 -0.55 46.45
CA ALA A 137 -15.74 -1.54 45.60
C ALA A 137 -14.24 -1.25 45.46
N GLU A 138 -13.40 -2.28 45.60
CA GLU A 138 -11.97 -2.17 45.27
C GLU A 138 -11.80 -1.81 43.79
N ALA A 139 -10.89 -0.88 43.49
CA ALA A 139 -10.55 -0.56 42.11
C ALA A 139 -10.05 -1.84 41.40
N PRO A 140 -10.50 -2.12 40.18
CA PRO A 140 -10.10 -3.34 39.47
C PRO A 140 -8.56 -3.38 39.30
N ALA A 141 -7.97 -4.58 39.42
CA ALA A 141 -6.53 -4.78 39.28
C ALA A 141 -5.99 -4.41 37.89
N ASP A 142 -6.83 -4.50 36.86
CA ASP A 142 -6.58 -3.94 35.52
C ASP A 142 -7.56 -2.77 35.28
N PRO A 143 -7.08 -1.52 35.19
CA PRO A 143 -7.89 -0.33 34.92
C PRO A 143 -8.70 -0.41 33.61
N PHE A 144 -8.31 -1.32 32.71
CA PHE A 144 -8.93 -1.53 31.40
C PHE A 144 -9.84 -2.76 31.33
N ALA A 145 -10.05 -3.48 32.44
CA ALA A 145 -10.94 -4.65 32.49
C ALA A 145 -12.42 -4.30 32.23
N HIS A 146 -12.80 -3.04 32.44
CA HIS A 146 -14.17 -2.56 32.34
C HIS A 146 -14.24 -1.31 31.46
N ALA A 147 -13.93 -1.45 30.17
CA ALA A 147 -14.18 -0.37 29.22
C ALA A 147 -15.68 -0.01 29.21
N THR A 148 -15.99 1.23 28.89
CA THR A 148 -17.37 1.74 28.82
C THR A 148 -17.72 2.17 27.40
N GLY A 149 -19.01 2.29 27.11
CA GLY A 149 -19.46 2.83 25.82
C GLY A 149 -19.02 4.29 25.60
N GLU A 150 -18.88 5.06 26.68
CA GLU A 150 -18.31 6.42 26.64
C GLU A 150 -16.84 6.39 26.26
N GLN A 151 -16.05 5.48 26.85
CA GLN A 151 -14.66 5.30 26.49
C GLN A 151 -14.50 4.90 25.02
N ASP A 152 -15.35 4.01 24.50
CA ASP A 152 -15.38 3.62 23.09
C ASP A 152 -15.71 4.82 22.18
N ALA A 153 -16.69 5.63 22.54
CA ALA A 153 -17.06 6.82 21.76
C ALA A 153 -15.91 7.83 21.68
N LEU A 154 -15.24 8.10 22.80
CA LEU A 154 -14.05 8.97 22.84
C LEU A 154 -12.89 8.38 22.03
N ALA A 155 -12.66 7.07 22.14
CA ALA A 155 -11.62 6.38 21.37
C ALA A 155 -11.89 6.41 19.86
N ARG A 156 -13.14 6.24 19.41
CA ARG A 156 -13.52 6.38 17.99
C ARG A 156 -13.33 7.80 17.48
N ARG A 157 -13.66 8.80 18.30
CA ARG A 157 -13.40 10.21 17.97
C ARG A 157 -11.90 10.46 17.82
N ALA A 158 -11.09 9.97 18.76
CA ALA A 158 -9.63 10.06 18.70
C ALA A 158 -9.07 9.39 17.44
N LEU A 159 -9.56 8.20 17.10
CA LEU A 159 -9.19 7.49 15.88
C LEU A 159 -9.53 8.30 14.63
N ALA A 160 -10.75 8.82 14.52
CA ALA A 160 -11.16 9.62 13.36
C ALA A 160 -10.28 10.86 13.19
N LEU A 161 -10.00 11.60 14.28
CA LEU A 161 -9.11 12.76 14.25
C LEU A 161 -7.67 12.38 13.89
N ALA A 162 -7.16 11.26 14.40
CA ALA A 162 -5.81 10.80 14.10
C ALA A 162 -5.65 10.41 12.62
N VAL A 163 -6.66 9.77 12.03
CA VAL A 163 -6.67 9.46 10.59
C VAL A 163 -6.78 10.74 9.76
N ASP A 164 -7.61 11.72 10.18
CA ASP A 164 -7.72 13.01 9.49
C ASP A 164 -6.39 13.77 9.48
N ALA A 165 -5.70 13.78 10.63
CA ALA A 165 -4.39 14.37 10.77
C ALA A 165 -3.36 13.69 9.83
N ALA A 166 -3.35 12.36 9.80
CA ALA A 166 -2.44 11.60 8.95
C ALA A 166 -2.70 11.82 7.45
N GLU A 167 -3.97 11.86 7.03
CA GLU A 167 -4.34 12.18 5.65
C GLU A 167 -3.93 13.60 5.27
N THR A 168 -4.20 14.58 6.15
CA THR A 168 -3.80 15.98 5.95
C THR A 168 -2.28 16.09 5.79
N LEU A 169 -1.51 15.43 6.65
CA LEU A 169 -0.04 15.41 6.58
C LEU A 169 0.44 14.80 5.25
N ALA A 170 -0.14 13.68 4.83
CA ALA A 170 0.21 13.00 3.60
C ALA A 170 -0.10 13.84 2.35
N LEU A 171 -1.24 14.54 2.33
CA LEU A 171 -1.65 15.41 1.23
C LEU A 171 -0.76 16.65 1.12
N THR A 172 -0.49 17.33 2.24
CA THR A 172 0.45 18.47 2.26
C THR A 172 1.82 18.03 1.74
N ARG A 173 2.32 16.89 2.21
CA ARG A 173 3.61 16.37 1.76
C ARG A 173 3.63 16.02 0.27
N ALA A 174 2.56 15.41 -0.23
CA ALA A 174 2.44 15.07 -1.65
C ALA A 174 2.42 16.33 -2.52
N ASP A 175 1.75 17.40 -2.07
CA ASP A 175 1.72 18.69 -2.77
C ASP A 175 3.09 19.35 -2.82
N GLU A 176 3.82 19.38 -1.70
CA GLU A 176 5.20 19.91 -1.63
C GLU A 176 6.16 19.13 -2.54
N ASP A 177 6.14 17.79 -2.46
CA ASP A 177 7.01 16.95 -3.26
C ASP A 177 6.69 17.07 -4.76
N LEU A 178 5.41 17.17 -5.12
CA LEU A 178 4.99 17.40 -6.50
C LEU A 178 5.39 18.79 -6.98
N GLY A 179 5.15 19.83 -6.19
CA GLY A 179 5.53 21.22 -6.49
C GLY A 179 7.04 21.35 -6.69
N ALA A 180 7.84 20.75 -5.82
CA ALA A 180 9.29 20.73 -5.96
C ALA A 180 9.76 20.03 -7.24
N ARG A 181 9.08 18.95 -7.66
CA ARG A 181 9.37 18.27 -8.93
C ARG A 181 9.02 19.15 -10.14
N LEU A 182 7.88 19.84 -10.09
CA LEU A 182 7.44 20.76 -11.14
C LEU A 182 8.41 21.95 -11.31
N VAL A 183 8.84 22.59 -10.21
CA VAL A 183 9.82 23.70 -10.27
C VAL A 183 11.15 23.25 -10.86
N ARG A 184 11.67 22.07 -10.44
CA ARG A 184 12.90 21.49 -11.00
C ARG A 184 12.79 21.15 -12.49
N ALA A 185 11.59 20.88 -12.95
CA ALA A 185 11.27 20.59 -14.35
C ALA A 185 11.21 21.85 -15.25
N GLU A 186 11.12 23.05 -14.67
CA GLU A 186 10.98 24.33 -15.39
C GLU A 186 12.26 25.18 -15.39
N GLY A 187 13.25 24.90 -14.53
CA GLY A 187 14.49 25.69 -14.40
C GLY A 187 15.57 25.46 -15.47
N GLU A 188 16.53 26.38 -15.56
CA GLU A 188 17.73 26.21 -16.41
C GLU A 188 18.57 25.00 -15.93
N GLY A 189 18.77 24.01 -16.81
CA GLY A 189 19.34 22.71 -16.44
C GLY A 189 18.31 21.64 -16.08
N ALA A 190 17.02 21.89 -16.32
CA ALA A 190 15.94 20.92 -16.14
C ALA A 190 16.28 19.57 -16.78
N ASN A 191 16.30 18.54 -15.94
CA ASN A 191 16.33 17.17 -16.42
C ASN A 191 14.92 16.82 -16.90
N ASP A 192 14.76 16.53 -18.18
CA ASP A 192 13.47 16.14 -18.78
C ASP A 192 12.86 14.91 -18.07
N ALA A 193 13.70 14.10 -17.40
CA ALA A 193 13.27 12.98 -16.55
C ALA A 193 12.61 13.38 -15.22
N ALA A 194 12.66 14.67 -14.82
CA ALA A 194 12.03 15.17 -13.60
C ALA A 194 10.60 15.70 -13.83
N ARG A 195 10.17 15.85 -15.09
CA ARG A 195 8.81 16.24 -15.44
C ARG A 195 7.84 15.10 -15.11
N PRO A 196 6.76 15.35 -14.34
CA PRO A 196 5.66 14.41 -14.24
C PRO A 196 5.18 14.11 -15.67
N SER A 197 5.21 12.83 -16.04
CA SER A 197 4.82 12.39 -17.38
C SER A 197 3.82 11.26 -17.28
N VAL A 198 2.85 11.26 -18.18
CA VAL A 198 1.80 10.25 -18.26
C VAL A 198 2.07 9.36 -19.47
N GLY A 199 2.28 8.08 -19.19
CA GLY A 199 2.53 7.07 -20.22
C GLY A 199 1.30 6.26 -20.57
N CYS A 200 1.23 5.76 -21.81
CA CYS A 200 0.23 4.79 -22.23
C CYS A 200 0.87 3.44 -22.56
N ALA A 201 0.38 2.37 -21.95
CA ALA A 201 0.72 1.02 -22.38
C ALA A 201 -0.03 0.68 -23.67
N VAL A 202 0.71 0.37 -24.75
CA VAL A 202 0.12 0.00 -26.05
C VAL A 202 0.31 -1.48 -26.33
N THR A 203 -0.66 -2.11 -27.01
CA THR A 203 -0.55 -3.53 -27.37
C THR A 203 0.07 -3.71 -28.74
N GLY A 204 0.97 -4.69 -28.90
CA GLY A 204 1.56 -5.01 -30.20
C GLY A 204 0.55 -5.40 -31.28
N SER A 205 -0.56 -6.04 -30.91
CA SER A 205 -1.58 -6.55 -31.85
C SER A 205 -2.46 -5.47 -32.47
N LYS A 206 -2.61 -4.30 -31.83
CA LYS A 206 -3.47 -3.20 -32.29
C LYS A 206 -2.61 -1.99 -32.60
N ASN A 207 -2.62 -1.57 -33.86
CA ASN A 207 -1.79 -0.44 -34.28
C ASN A 207 -2.47 0.29 -35.45
N SER A 208 -3.57 0.99 -35.14
CA SER A 208 -4.39 1.75 -36.10
C SER A 208 -4.10 3.25 -36.06
N GLY A 209 -4.40 3.96 -37.14
CA GLY A 209 -4.24 5.42 -37.22
C GLY A 209 -4.97 6.20 -36.12
N PRO A 210 -6.25 5.91 -35.83
CA PRO A 210 -6.97 6.58 -34.74
C PRO A 210 -6.34 6.34 -33.36
N LEU A 211 -5.87 5.12 -33.09
CA LEU A 211 -5.20 4.80 -31.82
C LEU A 211 -3.91 5.60 -31.65
N ARG A 212 -3.09 5.66 -32.70
CA ARG A 212 -1.85 6.46 -32.72
C ARG A 212 -2.11 7.93 -32.45
N ARG A 213 -3.18 8.49 -33.03
CA ARG A 213 -3.56 9.89 -32.82
C ARG A 213 -3.89 10.16 -31.35
N VAL A 214 -4.76 9.33 -30.75
CA VAL A 214 -5.12 9.46 -29.32
C VAL A 214 -3.89 9.38 -28.43
N VAL A 215 -3.01 8.40 -28.70
CA VAL A 215 -1.77 8.23 -27.93
C VAL A 215 -0.89 9.48 -28.00
N GLN A 216 -0.70 10.02 -29.20
CA GLN A 216 0.16 11.19 -29.43
C GLN A 216 -0.43 12.49 -28.85
N GLU A 217 -1.74 12.64 -28.83
CA GLU A 217 -2.41 13.86 -28.33
C GLU A 217 -2.54 13.89 -26.80
N THR A 218 -2.50 12.72 -26.14
CA THR A 218 -2.87 12.61 -24.71
C THR A 218 -1.71 12.23 -23.79
N PHE A 219 -0.67 11.56 -24.31
CA PHE A 219 0.38 10.96 -23.48
C PHE A 219 1.76 11.47 -23.87
N ASP A 220 2.69 11.46 -22.90
CA ASP A 220 4.06 11.94 -23.09
C ASP A 220 4.98 10.84 -23.61
N PHE A 221 4.72 9.58 -23.24
CA PHE A 221 5.50 8.42 -23.66
C PHE A 221 4.65 7.17 -23.82
N ILE A 222 5.21 6.15 -24.49
CA ILE A 222 4.57 4.84 -24.60
C ILE A 222 5.34 3.77 -23.82
N THR A 223 4.60 2.86 -23.21
CA THR A 223 5.13 1.61 -22.67
C THR A 223 4.77 0.47 -23.62
N LEU A 224 5.79 -0.26 -24.08
CA LEU A 224 5.63 -1.42 -24.95
C LEU A 224 5.86 -2.70 -24.15
N PRO A 225 4.78 -3.48 -23.87
CA PRO A 225 4.88 -4.82 -23.36
C PRO A 225 5.75 -5.68 -24.28
N MET A 226 6.87 -6.18 -23.75
CA MET A 226 7.82 -7.04 -24.47
C MET A 226 7.84 -8.46 -23.88
N ARG A 227 6.64 -8.99 -23.60
CA ARG A 227 6.47 -10.31 -22.97
C ARG A 227 7.17 -11.38 -23.79
N TRP A 228 7.94 -12.24 -23.12
CA TRP A 228 8.75 -13.25 -23.78
C TRP A 228 7.92 -14.19 -24.66
N VAL A 229 6.77 -14.69 -24.19
CA VAL A 229 5.85 -15.53 -24.98
C VAL A 229 5.41 -14.89 -26.30
N GLN A 230 5.34 -13.56 -26.37
CA GLN A 230 4.97 -12.84 -27.59
C GLN A 230 6.15 -12.60 -28.52
N LEU A 231 7.34 -12.37 -27.94
CA LEU A 231 8.57 -12.14 -28.70
C LEU A 231 9.17 -13.42 -29.25
N GLU A 232 9.09 -14.52 -28.54
CA GLU A 232 9.64 -15.84 -28.90
C GLU A 232 8.60 -16.94 -28.60
N PRO A 233 7.50 -16.99 -29.39
CA PRO A 233 6.45 -17.99 -29.19
C PRO A 233 6.94 -19.43 -29.42
N VAL A 234 7.97 -19.60 -30.26
CA VAL A 234 8.64 -20.88 -30.51
C VAL A 234 10.13 -20.66 -30.28
N GLU A 235 10.79 -21.61 -29.60
CA GLU A 235 12.22 -21.55 -29.30
C GLU A 235 13.04 -21.17 -30.54
N GLY A 236 13.87 -20.14 -30.41
CA GLY A 236 14.72 -19.58 -31.46
C GLY A 236 14.00 -18.72 -32.50
N ARG A 237 12.67 -18.76 -32.58
CA ARG A 237 11.86 -18.03 -33.57
C ARG A 237 11.23 -16.78 -32.98
N TYR A 238 11.88 -15.65 -33.22
CA TYR A 238 11.43 -14.36 -32.71
C TYR A 238 10.46 -13.65 -33.67
N ASP A 239 9.38 -13.08 -33.13
CA ASP A 239 8.50 -12.15 -33.84
C ASP A 239 8.60 -10.73 -33.28
N PHE A 240 9.43 -9.91 -33.91
CA PHE A 240 9.60 -8.50 -33.55
C PHE A 240 8.66 -7.55 -34.31
N ARG A 241 7.92 -8.03 -35.33
CA ARG A 241 7.16 -7.17 -36.24
C ARG A 241 6.14 -6.26 -35.52
N PRO A 242 5.37 -6.75 -34.52
CA PRO A 242 4.42 -5.91 -33.79
C PRO A 242 5.12 -4.79 -33.01
N THR A 243 6.24 -5.12 -32.36
CA THR A 243 7.03 -4.20 -31.54
C THR A 243 7.75 -3.16 -32.40
N ASP A 244 8.40 -3.60 -33.48
CA ASP A 244 9.11 -2.74 -34.43
C ASP A 244 8.17 -1.67 -35.01
N ARG A 245 6.92 -2.04 -35.34
CA ARG A 245 5.94 -1.11 -35.90
C ARG A 245 5.60 0.04 -34.95
N TRP A 246 5.51 -0.25 -33.65
CA TRP A 246 5.27 0.78 -32.64
C TRP A 246 6.50 1.64 -32.40
N ILE A 247 7.70 1.03 -32.30
CA ILE A 247 8.95 1.76 -32.11
C ILE A 247 9.24 2.68 -33.29
N GLU A 248 9.04 2.19 -34.52
CA GLU A 248 9.24 3.00 -35.72
C GLU A 248 8.32 4.22 -35.72
N TRP A 249 7.03 4.03 -35.43
CA TRP A 249 6.08 5.14 -35.34
C TRP A 249 6.46 6.12 -34.21
N ALA A 250 6.76 5.62 -33.02
CA ALA A 250 7.10 6.44 -31.86
C ALA A 250 8.34 7.30 -32.11
N VAL A 251 9.37 6.72 -32.73
CA VAL A 251 10.65 7.42 -32.99
C VAL A 251 10.55 8.34 -34.19
N ARG A 252 9.97 7.90 -35.32
CA ARG A 252 10.02 8.65 -36.59
C ARG A 252 8.88 9.66 -36.75
N VAL A 253 7.71 9.35 -36.20
CA VAL A 253 6.49 10.15 -36.43
C VAL A 253 6.12 10.92 -35.17
N ALA A 254 5.90 10.23 -34.06
CA ALA A 254 5.38 10.86 -32.85
C ALA A 254 6.46 11.58 -32.03
N ARG A 255 7.75 11.23 -32.23
CA ARG A 255 8.90 11.67 -31.43
C ARG A 255 8.71 11.43 -29.93
N MET A 256 8.03 10.34 -29.58
CA MET A 256 7.72 9.97 -28.19
C MET A 256 8.79 9.04 -27.62
N PRO A 257 9.19 9.22 -26.35
CA PRO A 257 9.99 8.24 -25.63
C PRO A 257 9.29 6.88 -25.54
N VAL A 258 10.09 5.82 -25.49
CA VAL A 258 9.61 4.44 -25.41
C VAL A 258 10.20 3.78 -24.17
N VAL A 259 9.33 3.22 -23.33
CA VAL A 259 9.66 2.32 -22.24
C VAL A 259 9.40 0.89 -22.70
N GLY A 260 10.39 0.01 -22.61
CA GLY A 260 10.27 -1.39 -23.03
C GLY A 260 10.22 -2.36 -21.86
N GLY A 261 9.35 -3.36 -21.92
CA GLY A 261 9.29 -4.43 -20.91
C GLY A 261 7.87 -4.74 -20.45
N PRO A 262 7.68 -5.71 -19.54
CA PRO A 262 8.71 -6.52 -18.89
C PRO A 262 9.46 -7.42 -19.88
N LEU A 263 10.76 -7.62 -19.68
CA LEU A 263 11.55 -8.57 -20.47
C LEU A 263 11.33 -10.01 -19.99
N VAL A 264 11.22 -10.18 -18.68
CA VAL A 264 10.88 -11.45 -18.03
C VAL A 264 9.69 -11.20 -17.11
N ASP A 265 8.62 -11.96 -17.31
CA ASP A 265 7.39 -11.84 -16.52
C ASP A 265 7.08 -13.21 -15.94
N PHE A 266 7.05 -13.30 -14.61
CA PHE A 266 6.77 -14.55 -13.89
C PHE A 266 5.27 -14.79 -13.66
N GLY A 267 4.41 -13.93 -14.23
CA GLY A 267 2.97 -14.13 -14.19
C GLY A 267 2.55 -15.41 -14.93
N PRO A 268 1.43 -16.04 -14.52
CA PRO A 268 0.92 -17.24 -15.19
C PRO A 268 0.74 -17.02 -16.70
N GLY A 269 1.38 -17.87 -17.52
CA GLY A 269 1.30 -17.84 -18.98
C GLY A 269 2.08 -16.70 -19.66
N ALA A 270 2.99 -16.02 -18.97
CA ALA A 270 3.81 -14.96 -19.56
C ALA A 270 5.16 -15.44 -20.13
N CYS A 271 5.66 -16.58 -19.63
CA CYS A 271 6.79 -17.31 -20.21
C CYS A 271 6.33 -18.24 -21.34
N PRO A 272 7.17 -18.47 -22.37
CA PRO A 272 6.86 -19.45 -23.41
C PRO A 272 6.76 -20.88 -22.88
N ASP A 273 5.82 -21.67 -23.42
CA ASP A 273 5.59 -23.07 -22.99
C ASP A 273 6.84 -23.96 -23.13
N TRP A 274 7.69 -23.69 -24.14
CA TRP A 274 8.92 -24.46 -24.37
C TRP A 274 9.95 -24.28 -23.24
N LEU A 275 9.83 -23.24 -22.40
CA LEU A 275 10.72 -23.01 -21.27
C LEU A 275 10.56 -24.08 -20.18
N HIS A 276 9.39 -24.73 -20.09
CA HIS A 276 9.13 -25.83 -19.14
C HIS A 276 10.04 -27.04 -19.32
N ILE A 277 10.63 -27.21 -20.51
CA ILE A 277 11.59 -28.30 -20.76
C ILE A 277 12.81 -28.18 -19.83
N TRP A 278 13.16 -26.94 -19.45
CA TRP A 278 14.35 -26.61 -18.65
C TRP A 278 14.04 -26.37 -17.17
N GLU A 279 12.82 -26.65 -16.70
CA GLU A 279 12.38 -26.30 -15.33
C GLU A 279 13.24 -26.95 -14.23
N ASN A 280 13.84 -28.11 -14.52
CA ASN A 280 14.72 -28.85 -13.60
C ASN A 280 16.23 -28.56 -13.82
N ASP A 281 16.59 -27.71 -14.76
CA ASP A 281 17.98 -27.34 -15.08
C ASP A 281 18.18 -25.82 -14.97
N TYR A 282 18.53 -25.39 -13.76
CA TYR A 282 18.74 -23.99 -13.43
C TYR A 282 19.84 -23.34 -14.29
N GLU A 283 20.93 -24.04 -14.57
CA GLU A 283 22.06 -23.48 -15.31
C GLU A 283 21.66 -23.16 -16.75
N THR A 284 21.00 -24.12 -17.41
CA THR A 284 20.49 -23.91 -18.77
C THR A 284 19.40 -22.84 -18.79
N LEU A 285 18.46 -22.84 -17.83
CA LEU A 285 17.42 -21.83 -17.73
C LEU A 285 18.01 -20.42 -17.60
N ARG A 286 19.03 -20.25 -16.76
CA ARG A 286 19.76 -18.98 -16.57
C ARG A 286 20.39 -18.50 -17.88
N GLU A 287 21.04 -19.40 -18.62
CA GLU A 287 21.65 -19.06 -19.92
C GLU A 287 20.60 -18.64 -20.95
N VAL A 288 19.47 -19.34 -21.01
CA VAL A 288 18.35 -19.02 -21.93
C VAL A 288 17.74 -17.65 -21.61
N VAL A 289 17.50 -17.34 -20.33
CA VAL A 289 17.03 -16.02 -19.88
C VAL A 289 18.02 -14.93 -20.26
N PHE A 290 19.31 -15.16 -19.99
CA PHE A 290 20.35 -14.19 -20.31
C PHE A 290 20.45 -13.94 -21.82
N ALA A 291 20.37 -14.99 -22.63
CA ALA A 291 20.38 -14.90 -24.09
C ALA A 291 19.17 -14.10 -24.61
N HIS A 292 17.97 -14.33 -24.06
CA HIS A 292 16.76 -13.60 -24.39
C HIS A 292 16.91 -12.09 -24.09
N VAL A 293 17.23 -11.75 -22.84
CA VAL A 293 17.40 -10.36 -22.39
C VAL A 293 18.45 -9.65 -23.23
N LYS A 294 19.61 -10.29 -23.44
CA LYS A 294 20.69 -9.75 -24.26
C LYS A 294 20.24 -9.49 -25.69
N LYS A 295 19.48 -10.39 -26.30
CA LYS A 295 18.99 -10.26 -27.68
C LYS A 295 18.01 -9.09 -27.83
N VAL A 296 17.04 -8.97 -26.93
CA VAL A 296 16.03 -7.90 -26.96
C VAL A 296 16.66 -6.53 -26.70
N VAL A 297 17.48 -6.42 -25.64
CA VAL A 297 18.17 -5.15 -25.31
C VAL A 297 19.14 -4.76 -26.42
N THR A 298 19.92 -5.68 -26.97
CA THR A 298 20.87 -5.37 -28.06
C THR A 298 20.15 -4.83 -29.30
N ARG A 299 18.95 -5.35 -29.61
CA ARG A 299 18.13 -4.88 -30.73
C ARG A 299 17.65 -3.44 -30.53
N TYR A 300 17.14 -3.11 -29.34
CA TYR A 300 16.45 -1.83 -29.12
C TYR A 300 17.23 -0.79 -28.30
N ARG A 301 18.45 -1.07 -27.83
CA ARG A 301 19.25 -0.17 -26.97
C ARG A 301 19.47 1.25 -27.50
N LYS A 302 19.33 1.47 -28.82
CA LYS A 302 19.47 2.81 -29.42
C LYS A 302 18.18 3.64 -29.35
N THR A 303 17.03 2.98 -29.21
CA THR A 303 15.70 3.61 -29.25
C THR A 303 15.01 3.58 -27.89
N VAL A 304 15.14 2.48 -27.15
CA VAL A 304 14.54 2.29 -25.82
C VAL A 304 15.58 2.62 -24.76
N ARG A 305 15.30 3.66 -23.96
CA ARG A 305 16.21 4.15 -22.90
C ARG A 305 15.86 3.57 -21.53
N THR A 306 14.58 3.31 -21.29
CA THR A 306 14.07 2.82 -20.00
C THR A 306 13.50 1.42 -20.18
N TRP A 307 13.86 0.51 -19.27
CA TRP A 307 13.51 -0.89 -19.34
C TRP A 307 12.87 -1.38 -18.05
N THR A 308 11.76 -2.10 -18.17
CA THR A 308 11.26 -2.97 -17.11
C THR A 308 11.89 -4.35 -17.32
N ILE A 309 12.79 -4.75 -16.43
CA ILE A 309 13.53 -6.02 -16.58
C ILE A 309 12.65 -7.20 -16.16
N THR A 310 12.12 -7.16 -14.94
CA THR A 310 11.26 -8.21 -14.39
C THR A 310 9.91 -7.67 -13.95
N SER A 311 8.89 -8.52 -13.97
CA SER A 311 7.59 -8.26 -13.35
C SER A 311 7.01 -9.52 -12.70
N SER A 312 5.99 -9.33 -11.86
CA SER A 312 5.23 -10.42 -11.22
C SER A 312 6.07 -11.33 -10.33
N LEU A 313 7.09 -10.77 -9.66
CA LEU A 313 7.79 -11.47 -8.58
C LEU A 313 6.80 -11.66 -7.42
N GLN A 314 6.54 -12.92 -7.07
CA GLN A 314 5.81 -13.32 -5.87
C GLN A 314 6.78 -13.64 -4.74
#